data_AF-A0A7V5F1U0-F1
#
_entry.id   AF-A0A7V5F1U0-F1
#
_cell.length_a   1.000
_cell.length_b   1.000
_cell.length_c   1.000
_cell.angle_alpha   90.00
_cell.angle_beta   90.00
_cell.angle_gamma   90.00
#
_symmetry.space_group_name_H-M   'P 1'
#
loop_
_entity.id
_entity.type
_entity.pdbx_description
1 polymer ?
#
loop_
_entity_poly.entity_id
_entity_poly.type
_entity_poly.pdbx_seq_one_letter_code
_entity_poly.pdbx_strand_id
1 'polypeptide(L)'
;EDILLHATLRGLTEAVRHDPFGIGISTFSQRGLADVVTLTGDCRFNVSANEASVKAGDYPLSTPMYLYLPGRRLPKMARDFLGYMRTTSAQRVIRRAGFVDQAFSEVPVSAQGERLSNAIVAAGEDVSLQELQRMVGLFEGRSRIALSFRFRGGSSRLDTPSRANVAFLAAALEAGRFDGRKLAFVGFSDGEGSGDVNLRLSKRRAKAVRDAVLAETEVFDPARVEIETAGFGEALPMACDDTEWGRGVNRRVEIWVE
;
A
#
# COMPACT_ATOMS: atom_id res chain seq x y z
N GLU A 1 5.85 22.04 27.83
CA GLU A 1 6.82 21.16 28.51
C GLU A 1 6.14 19.80 28.67
N ASP A 2 6.87 18.68 28.63
CA ASP A 2 6.44 17.26 28.70
C ASP A 2 6.74 16.39 27.46
N ILE A 3 7.66 16.80 26.57
CA ILE A 3 8.27 15.86 25.62
C ILE A 3 9.52 15.26 26.28
N LEU A 4 9.42 14.00 26.71
CA LEU A 4 10.56 13.23 27.20
C LEU A 4 11.29 12.55 26.04
N LEU A 5 12.54 12.91 25.84
CA LEU A 5 13.41 12.28 24.85
C LEU A 5 14.17 11.13 25.48
N HIS A 6 14.15 9.96 24.83
CA HIS A 6 14.93 8.80 25.24
C HIS A 6 16.11 8.58 24.29
N ALA A 7 17.27 8.23 24.84
CA ALA A 7 18.48 7.97 24.05
C ALA A 7 18.36 6.73 23.14
N THR A 8 17.43 5.82 23.43
CA THR A 8 17.17 4.62 22.62
C THR A 8 15.67 4.37 22.48
N LEU A 9 15.27 3.80 21.35
CA LEU A 9 13.89 3.38 21.10
C LEU A 9 13.43 2.30 22.09
N ARG A 10 14.32 1.39 22.52
CA ARG A 10 14.01 0.42 23.58
C ARG A 10 13.69 1.11 24.90
N GLY A 11 14.47 2.13 25.28
CA GLY A 11 14.22 2.93 26.48
C GLY A 11 12.88 3.67 26.41
N LEU A 12 12.54 4.22 25.23
CA LEU A 12 11.24 4.84 24.99
C LEU A 12 10.10 3.83 25.20
N THR A 13 10.15 2.67 24.54
CA THR A 13 9.06 1.68 24.65
C THR A 13 8.91 1.12 26.04
N GLU A 14 10.01 0.98 26.79
CA GLU A 14 9.96 0.52 28.17
C GLU A 14 9.38 1.58 29.12
N ALA A 15 9.66 2.87 28.86
CA ALA A 15 9.03 3.95 29.62
C ALA A 15 7.52 4.00 29.38
N VAL A 16 7.09 3.92 28.12
CA VAL A 16 5.66 3.84 27.76
C VAL A 16 4.99 2.61 28.37
N ARG A 17 5.67 1.46 28.40
CA ARG A 17 5.13 0.23 29.02
C ARG A 17 4.84 0.39 30.52
N HIS A 18 5.58 1.23 31.23
CA HIS A 18 5.40 1.47 32.66
C HIS A 18 4.48 2.63 32.99
N ASP A 19 4.06 3.40 31.99
CA ASP A 19 3.15 4.53 32.13
C ASP A 19 1.86 4.25 31.35
N PRO A 20 0.76 3.87 32.03
CA PRO A 20 -0.53 3.60 31.37
C PRO A 20 -1.09 4.79 30.55
N PHE A 21 -0.60 6.01 30.79
CA PHE A 21 -1.01 7.22 30.06
C PHE A 21 0.09 7.73 29.11
N GLY A 22 1.24 7.05 29.07
CA GLY A 22 2.36 7.42 28.23
C GLY A 22 2.10 7.11 26.76
N ILE A 23 2.37 8.07 25.87
CA ILE A 23 2.33 7.88 24.42
C ILE A 23 3.72 8.17 23.86
N GLY A 24 4.26 7.24 23.08
CA GLY A 24 5.57 7.37 22.44
C GLY A 24 5.52 7.10 20.94
N ILE A 25 6.39 7.78 20.19
CA ILE A 25 6.56 7.54 18.76
C ILE A 25 7.81 6.66 18.56
N SER A 26 7.62 5.42 18.13
CA SER A 26 8.69 4.47 17.85
C SER A 26 8.59 3.91 16.43
N THR A 27 9.62 3.22 15.98
CA THR A 27 9.56 2.44 14.74
C THR A 27 8.66 1.21 14.93
N PHE A 28 7.92 0.82 13.89
CA PHE A 28 7.06 -0.37 13.94
C PHE A 28 7.84 -1.63 14.35
N SER A 29 9.11 -1.72 13.94
CA SER A 29 10.03 -2.81 14.26
C SER A 29 10.46 -2.90 15.73
N GLN A 30 10.31 -1.83 16.49
CA GLN A 30 10.78 -1.73 17.87
C GLN A 30 9.67 -1.31 18.83
N ARG A 31 8.42 -1.76 18.58
CA ARG A 31 7.29 -1.52 19.49
C ARG A 31 7.37 -2.26 20.83
N GLY A 32 8.18 -3.31 20.91
CA GLY A 32 8.28 -4.15 22.11
C GLY A 32 6.93 -4.78 22.47
N LEU A 33 6.52 -4.63 23.73
CA LEU A 33 5.23 -5.08 24.25
C LEU A 33 4.19 -3.95 24.34
N ALA A 34 4.51 -2.74 23.88
CA ALA A 34 3.55 -1.65 23.87
C ALA A 34 2.47 -1.89 22.80
N ASP A 35 1.25 -1.46 23.11
CA ASP A 35 0.14 -1.46 22.17
C ASP A 35 0.34 -0.38 21.10
N VAL A 36 -0.03 -0.71 19.87
CA VAL A 36 0.01 0.25 18.76
C VAL A 36 -1.34 0.97 18.72
N VAL A 37 -1.30 2.29 18.95
CA VAL A 37 -2.50 3.11 18.93
C VAL A 37 -3.03 3.29 17.50
N THR A 38 -4.31 3.03 17.32
CA THR A 38 -5.04 3.33 16.08
C THR A 38 -5.23 4.83 15.94
N LEU A 39 -4.93 5.37 14.76
CA LEU A 39 -5.17 6.78 14.47
C LEU A 39 -6.58 6.95 13.92
N THR A 40 -7.22 8.05 14.32
CA THR A 40 -8.50 8.49 13.76
C THR A 40 -8.39 9.96 13.37
N GLY A 41 -9.16 10.36 12.36
CA GLY A 41 -9.29 11.75 11.93
C GLY A 41 -10.73 12.24 12.00
N ASP A 42 -11.01 13.36 11.33
CA ASP A 42 -12.30 14.05 11.39
C ASP A 42 -13.45 13.24 10.79
N CYS A 43 -13.18 12.43 9.76
CA CYS A 43 -14.15 11.47 9.19
C CYS A 43 -14.31 10.17 10.00
N ARG A 44 -13.64 10.07 11.17
CA ARG A 44 -13.67 8.91 12.09
C ARG A 44 -13.23 7.58 11.46
N PHE A 45 -12.44 7.64 10.40
CA PHE A 45 -11.80 6.45 9.84
C PHE A 45 -10.66 6.00 10.76
N ASN A 46 -10.78 4.78 11.25
CA ASN A 46 -9.73 4.12 12.00
C ASN A 46 -8.63 3.63 11.06
N VAL A 47 -7.40 4.00 11.36
CA VAL A 47 -6.22 3.59 10.60
C VAL A 47 -5.19 2.99 11.56
N SER A 48 -5.12 1.66 11.55
CA SER A 48 -4.25 0.89 12.42
C SER A 48 -2.90 0.60 11.74
N ALA A 49 -1.81 0.75 12.49
CA ALA A 49 -0.49 0.35 12.02
C ALA A 49 -0.35 -1.18 12.11
N ASN A 50 -0.15 -1.81 10.96
CA ASN A 50 0.18 -3.22 10.85
C ASN A 50 1.17 -3.42 9.70
N GLU A 51 1.74 -4.62 9.58
CA GLU A 51 2.74 -4.90 8.56
C GLU A 51 2.24 -4.55 7.14
N ALA A 52 1.00 -4.91 6.80
CA ALA A 52 0.43 -4.63 5.49
C ALA A 52 0.16 -3.14 5.24
N SER A 53 -0.37 -2.41 6.23
CA SER A 53 -0.63 -0.97 6.10
C SER A 53 0.65 -0.15 6.03
N VAL A 54 1.72 -0.58 6.71
CA VAL A 54 3.04 0.04 6.59
C VAL A 54 3.67 -0.28 5.23
N LYS A 55 3.62 -1.55 4.76
CA LYS A 55 4.14 -1.96 3.43
C LYS A 55 3.45 -1.19 2.29
N ALA A 56 2.13 -1.08 2.34
CA ALA A 56 1.34 -0.37 1.35
C ALA A 56 1.44 1.17 1.47
N GLY A 57 2.05 1.67 2.56
CA GLY A 57 2.13 3.10 2.87
C GLY A 57 0.78 3.73 3.21
N ASP A 58 -0.19 2.93 3.64
CA ASP A 58 -1.56 3.33 3.97
C ASP A 58 -1.65 3.98 5.37
N TYR A 59 -0.70 3.69 6.26
CA TYR A 59 -0.67 4.28 7.59
C TYR A 59 -0.02 5.69 7.57
N PRO A 60 -0.64 6.73 8.18
CA PRO A 60 -0.20 8.13 8.07
C PRO A 60 1.25 8.41 8.44
N LEU A 61 1.78 7.71 9.44
CA LEU A 61 3.14 7.92 9.92
C LEU A 61 4.15 6.98 9.23
N SER A 62 3.76 6.33 8.12
CA SER A 62 4.67 5.53 7.31
C SER A 62 5.65 6.42 6.57
N THR A 63 6.93 6.30 6.92
CA THR A 63 8.01 7.04 6.24
C THR A 63 8.83 6.09 5.37
N PRO A 64 8.73 6.18 4.03
CA PRO A 64 9.53 5.33 3.15
C PRO A 64 11.02 5.71 3.24
N MET A 65 11.88 4.70 3.43
CA MET A 65 13.32 4.87 3.32
C MET A 65 13.77 4.62 1.89
N TYR A 66 14.45 5.60 1.30
CA TYR A 66 14.94 5.51 -0.08
C TYR A 66 16.43 5.20 -0.11
N LEU A 67 16.80 4.16 -0.85
CA LEU A 67 18.20 3.89 -1.20
C LEU A 67 18.47 4.38 -2.63
N TYR A 68 19.15 5.51 -2.75
CA TYR A 68 19.55 6.07 -4.04
C TYR A 68 20.84 5.39 -4.52
N LEU A 69 20.78 4.75 -5.69
CA LEU A 69 21.93 4.14 -6.32
C LEU A 69 22.58 5.16 -7.28
N PRO A 70 23.92 5.23 -7.34
CA PRO A 70 24.58 6.14 -8.25
C PRO A 70 24.40 5.68 -9.70
N GLY A 71 24.41 6.61 -10.67
CA GLY A 71 24.33 6.32 -12.11
C GLY A 71 25.54 5.59 -12.69
N ARG A 72 26.46 5.12 -11.85
CA ARG A 72 27.64 4.33 -12.23
C ARG A 72 27.44 2.89 -11.79
N ARG A 73 28.05 1.95 -12.52
CA ARG A 73 28.01 0.53 -12.16
C ARG A 73 28.66 0.32 -10.78
N LEU A 74 27.89 -0.24 -9.85
CA LEU A 74 28.39 -0.61 -8.54
C LEU A 74 29.33 -1.84 -8.62
N PRO A 75 30.27 -1.98 -7.66
CA PRO A 75 31.07 -3.19 -7.51
C PRO A 75 30.19 -4.45 -7.46
N LYS A 76 30.71 -5.59 -7.94
CA LYS A 76 29.93 -6.84 -8.01
C LYS A 76 29.29 -7.20 -6.66
N MET A 77 30.06 -7.15 -5.58
CA MET A 77 29.57 -7.45 -4.22
C MET A 77 28.37 -6.59 -3.82
N ALA A 78 28.39 -5.29 -4.12
CA ALA A 78 27.27 -4.40 -3.81
C ALA A 78 26.03 -4.74 -4.64
N ARG A 79 26.19 -5.04 -5.93
CA ARG A 79 25.07 -5.46 -6.80
C ARG A 79 24.48 -6.80 -6.36
N ASP A 80 25.33 -7.76 -6.02
CA ASP A 80 24.90 -9.08 -5.53
C ASP A 80 24.17 -8.95 -4.20
N PHE A 81 24.64 -8.08 -3.29
CA PHE A 81 23.96 -7.80 -2.03
C PHE A 81 22.58 -7.15 -2.25
N LEU A 82 22.50 -6.14 -3.14
CA LEU A 82 21.23 -5.52 -3.51
C LEU A 82 20.26 -6.53 -4.14
N GLY A 83 20.76 -7.44 -4.98
CA GLY A 83 20.00 -8.55 -5.53
C GLY A 83 19.52 -9.53 -4.45
N TYR A 84 20.42 -9.93 -3.54
CA TYR A 84 20.11 -10.81 -2.42
C TYR A 84 18.99 -10.22 -1.55
N MET A 85 19.06 -8.93 -1.21
CA MET A 85 18.03 -8.27 -0.40
C MET A 85 16.63 -8.41 -0.98
N ARG A 86 16.45 -8.55 -2.29
CA ARG A 86 15.13 -8.74 -2.94
C ARG A 86 14.63 -10.19 -2.90
N THR A 87 15.46 -11.15 -2.54
CA THR A 87 15.09 -12.57 -2.50
C THR A 87 14.19 -12.90 -1.31
N THR A 88 13.33 -13.91 -1.44
CA THR A 88 12.49 -14.43 -0.35
C THR A 88 13.31 -14.83 0.88
N SER A 89 14.54 -15.32 0.68
CA SER A 89 15.44 -15.68 1.79
C SER A 89 15.89 -14.46 2.58
N ALA A 90 16.27 -13.36 1.93
CA ALA A 90 16.61 -12.12 2.63
C ALA A 90 15.39 -11.50 3.32
N GLN A 91 14.23 -11.47 2.66
CA GLN A 91 13.00 -10.91 3.25
C GLN A 91 12.60 -11.64 4.54
N ARG A 92 12.78 -12.98 4.60
CA ARG A 92 12.59 -13.75 5.84
C ARG A 92 13.54 -13.33 6.96
N VAL A 93 14.80 -13.01 6.64
CA VAL A 93 15.78 -12.54 7.63
C VAL A 93 15.41 -11.14 8.13
N ILE A 94 15.04 -10.23 7.22
CA ILE A 94 14.59 -8.87 7.52
C ILE A 94 13.41 -8.91 8.51
N ARG A 95 12.39 -9.73 8.22
CA ARG A 95 11.24 -9.90 9.10
C ARG A 95 11.60 -10.45 10.48
N ARG A 96 12.48 -11.45 10.54
CA ARG A 96 12.96 -12.02 11.83
C ARG A 96 13.76 -11.02 12.66
N ALA A 97 14.44 -10.08 12.01
CA ALA A 97 15.11 -8.97 12.68
C ALA A 97 14.13 -7.89 13.19
N GLY A 98 12.82 -8.05 12.94
CA GLY A 98 11.76 -7.16 13.39
C GLY A 98 11.38 -6.09 12.38
N PHE A 99 12.09 -5.96 11.25
CA PHE A 99 11.78 -4.96 10.23
C PHE A 99 10.59 -5.36 9.38
N VAL A 100 9.89 -4.35 8.85
CA VAL A 100 8.87 -4.55 7.82
C VAL A 100 9.59 -4.92 6.51
N ASP A 101 9.41 -6.15 6.07
CA ASP A 101 10.02 -6.66 4.85
C ASP A 101 9.30 -6.13 3.58
N GLN A 102 9.77 -6.48 2.39
CA GLN A 102 9.18 -6.09 1.10
C GLN A 102 8.52 -7.26 0.35
N ALA A 103 8.48 -8.46 0.94
CA ALA A 103 7.80 -9.58 0.32
C ALA A 103 6.30 -9.28 0.16
N PHE A 104 5.74 -9.75 -0.96
CA PHE A 104 4.31 -9.69 -1.21
C PHE A 104 3.54 -10.34 -0.06
N SER A 105 2.64 -9.56 0.53
CA SER A 105 1.66 -10.02 1.51
C SER A 105 0.28 -9.90 0.89
N GLU A 106 -0.50 -10.97 0.99
CA GLU A 106 -1.89 -11.02 0.52
C GLU A 106 -2.80 -10.82 1.73
N VAL A 107 -3.69 -9.83 1.64
CA VAL A 107 -4.65 -9.47 2.67
C VAL A 107 -6.04 -9.84 2.17
N PRO A 108 -6.68 -10.90 2.69
CA PRO A 108 -7.97 -11.36 2.19
C PRO A 108 -9.06 -10.31 2.44
N VAL A 109 -10.12 -10.32 1.63
CA VAL A 109 -11.28 -9.42 1.83
C VAL A 109 -11.85 -9.48 3.24
N SER A 110 -11.88 -10.67 3.84
CA SER A 110 -12.37 -10.86 5.21
C SER A 110 -11.60 -10.05 6.26
N ALA A 111 -10.36 -9.65 5.98
CA ALA A 111 -9.55 -8.80 6.84
C ALA A 111 -9.68 -7.29 6.53
N GLN A 112 -10.55 -6.90 5.58
CA GLN A 112 -10.75 -5.51 5.15
C GLN A 112 -12.02 -4.86 5.74
N GLY A 113 -12.58 -5.42 6.82
CA GLY A 113 -13.86 -5.03 7.39
C GLY A 113 -13.97 -3.53 7.71
N GLU A 114 -12.95 -2.93 8.33
CA GLU A 114 -12.95 -1.49 8.63
C GLU A 114 -13.05 -0.64 7.35
N ARG A 115 -12.34 -1.02 6.29
CA ARG A 115 -12.35 -0.26 5.03
C ARG A 115 -13.68 -0.39 4.29
N LEU A 116 -14.29 -1.57 4.30
CA LEU A 116 -15.61 -1.79 3.73
C LEU A 116 -16.70 -1.05 4.53
N SER A 117 -16.58 -1.04 5.86
CA SER A 117 -17.46 -0.23 6.71
C SER A 117 -17.33 1.26 6.38
N ASN A 118 -16.11 1.76 6.24
CA ASN A 118 -15.87 3.16 5.87
C ASN A 118 -16.44 3.49 4.49
N ALA A 119 -16.32 2.59 3.51
CA ALA A 119 -16.93 2.74 2.19
C ALA A 119 -18.45 2.90 2.25
N ILE A 120 -19.13 2.09 3.07
CA ILE A 120 -20.59 2.16 3.26
C ILE A 120 -20.99 3.48 3.93
N VAL A 121 -20.24 3.90 4.95
CA VAL A 121 -20.50 5.15 5.67
C VAL A 121 -20.23 6.39 4.80
N ALA A 122 -19.22 6.32 3.94
CA ALA A 122 -18.84 7.41 3.05
C ALA A 122 -19.67 7.50 1.77
N ALA A 123 -20.40 6.43 1.42
CA ALA A 123 -21.20 6.40 0.21
C ALA A 123 -22.28 7.48 0.23
N GLY A 124 -22.37 8.23 -0.86
CA GLY A 124 -23.30 9.33 -1.05
C GLY A 124 -23.86 9.34 -2.48
N GLU A 125 -24.14 10.54 -3.00
CA GLU A 125 -24.71 10.69 -4.35
C GLU A 125 -23.77 10.21 -5.46
N ASP A 126 -22.46 10.38 -5.28
CA ASP A 126 -21.43 10.00 -6.24
C ASP A 126 -21.07 8.50 -6.23
N VAL A 127 -21.46 7.77 -5.18
CA VAL A 127 -21.18 6.32 -5.02
C VAL A 127 -22.46 5.56 -4.75
N SER A 128 -23.05 5.00 -5.81
CA SER A 128 -24.27 4.20 -5.68
C SER A 128 -24.06 2.85 -4.98
N LEU A 129 -25.12 2.30 -4.40
CA LEU A 129 -25.10 0.93 -3.85
C LEU A 129 -24.71 -0.11 -4.90
N GLN A 130 -25.15 0.07 -6.15
CA GLN A 130 -24.81 -0.84 -7.25
C GLN A 130 -23.30 -0.83 -7.52
N GLU A 131 -22.66 0.34 -7.41
CA GLU A 131 -21.23 0.48 -7.57
C GLU A 131 -20.45 -0.17 -6.42
N LEU A 132 -20.92 -0.03 -5.18
CA LEU A 132 -20.37 -0.74 -4.02
C LEU A 132 -20.50 -2.26 -4.18
N GLN A 133 -21.66 -2.76 -4.62
CA GLN A 133 -21.88 -4.18 -4.86
C GLN A 133 -20.96 -4.72 -5.97
N ARG A 134 -20.80 -3.96 -7.07
CA ARG A 134 -19.85 -4.27 -8.15
C ARG A 134 -18.41 -4.35 -7.62
N MET A 135 -18.05 -3.46 -6.70
CA MET A 135 -16.74 -3.46 -6.05
C MET A 135 -16.52 -4.70 -5.18
N VAL A 136 -17.48 -5.00 -4.29
CA VAL A 136 -17.39 -6.18 -3.41
C VAL A 136 -17.37 -7.47 -4.22
N GLY A 137 -18.18 -7.59 -5.27
CA GLY A 137 -18.16 -8.74 -6.18
C GLY A 137 -16.83 -8.92 -6.91
N LEU A 138 -16.13 -7.82 -7.24
CA LEU A 138 -14.78 -7.90 -7.79
C LEU A 138 -13.77 -8.40 -6.75
N PHE A 139 -13.93 -8.06 -5.47
CA PHE A 139 -13.01 -8.52 -4.43
C PHE A 139 -13.30 -9.94 -3.94
N GLU A 140 -14.50 -10.46 -4.17
CA GLU A 140 -14.90 -11.80 -3.74
C GLU A 140 -13.91 -12.87 -4.22
N GLY A 141 -13.47 -13.73 -3.30
CA GLY A 141 -12.47 -14.76 -3.56
C GLY A 141 -11.03 -14.24 -3.74
N ARG A 142 -10.80 -12.92 -3.66
CA ARG A 142 -9.49 -12.31 -3.90
C ARG A 142 -8.84 -11.80 -2.62
N SER A 143 -7.53 -11.61 -2.69
CA SER A 143 -6.73 -10.96 -1.66
C SER A 143 -6.06 -9.70 -2.22
N ARG A 144 -6.08 -8.62 -1.45
CA ARG A 144 -5.32 -7.41 -1.78
C ARG A 144 -3.85 -7.67 -1.52
N ILE A 145 -3.00 -7.41 -2.50
CA ILE A 145 -1.57 -7.36 -2.30
C ILE A 145 -1.24 -6.08 -1.52
N ALA A 146 -0.43 -6.17 -0.45
CA ALA A 146 0.05 -5.04 0.36
C ALA A 146 1.08 -4.17 -0.39
N LEU A 147 0.69 -3.71 -1.58
CA LEU A 147 1.45 -2.90 -2.52
C LEU A 147 0.47 -1.90 -3.13
N SER A 148 0.80 -0.61 -3.05
CA SER A 148 -0.02 0.48 -3.59
C SER A 148 0.76 1.29 -4.62
N PHE A 149 0.05 1.83 -5.60
CA PHE A 149 0.61 2.72 -6.62
C PHE A 149 -0.11 4.07 -6.57
N ARG A 150 0.66 5.14 -6.42
CA ARG A 150 0.19 6.52 -6.23
C ARG A 150 0.79 7.44 -7.28
N PHE A 151 0.15 8.59 -7.44
CA PHE A 151 0.44 9.55 -8.49
C PHE A 151 0.83 10.90 -7.91
N ARG A 152 1.71 11.61 -8.62
CA ARG A 152 2.09 12.99 -8.25
C ARG A 152 0.97 13.95 -8.63
N GLY A 153 0.44 14.69 -7.66
CA GLY A 153 -0.43 15.89 -7.81
C GLY A 153 -1.39 15.87 -9.00
N GLY A 154 -2.53 15.18 -8.87
CA GLY A 154 -3.58 15.11 -9.91
C GLY A 154 -3.21 14.41 -11.23
N SER A 155 -1.93 14.21 -11.52
CA SER A 155 -1.44 13.66 -12.80
C SER A 155 -1.57 12.13 -12.90
N SER A 156 -1.20 11.58 -14.06
CA SER A 156 -1.01 10.14 -14.29
C SER A 156 0.43 9.67 -14.08
N ARG A 157 1.33 10.55 -13.60
CA ARG A 157 2.74 10.20 -13.35
C ARG A 157 2.90 9.56 -11.98
N LEU A 158 3.42 8.35 -11.95
CA LEU A 158 3.73 7.62 -10.72
C LEU A 158 4.77 8.37 -9.86
N ASP A 159 4.56 8.34 -8.55
CA ASP A 159 5.53 8.83 -7.58
C ASP A 159 6.77 7.90 -7.47
N THR A 160 7.75 8.30 -6.66
CA THR A 160 9.01 7.55 -6.55
C THR A 160 8.83 6.15 -5.98
N PRO A 161 8.12 5.95 -4.84
CA PRO A 161 7.77 4.60 -4.36
C PRO A 161 7.07 3.75 -5.40
N SER A 162 6.11 4.33 -6.13
CA SER A 162 5.29 3.58 -7.08
C SER A 162 6.08 3.12 -8.29
N ARG A 163 7.08 3.89 -8.74
CA ARG A 163 8.01 3.42 -9.78
C ARG A 163 8.84 2.21 -9.32
N ALA A 164 9.26 2.18 -8.05
CA ALA A 164 9.93 1.01 -7.49
C ALA A 164 8.97 -0.19 -7.38
N ASN A 165 7.71 0.05 -7.02
CA ASN A 165 6.67 -0.98 -6.95
C ASN A 165 6.34 -1.56 -8.34
N VAL A 166 6.43 -0.76 -9.40
CA VAL A 166 6.27 -1.22 -10.80
C VAL A 166 7.34 -2.25 -11.13
N ALA A 167 8.61 -1.89 -10.94
CA ALA A 167 9.73 -2.82 -11.16
C ALA A 167 9.65 -4.06 -10.27
N PHE A 168 9.18 -3.91 -9.03
CA PHE A 168 9.02 -5.03 -8.11
C PHE A 168 7.93 -6.02 -8.55
N LEU A 169 6.77 -5.52 -9.00
CA LEU A 169 5.69 -6.35 -9.52
C LEU A 169 6.05 -6.99 -10.88
N ALA A 170 6.72 -6.25 -11.76
CA ALA A 170 7.21 -6.77 -13.04
C ALA A 170 8.16 -7.97 -12.84
N ALA A 171 9.18 -7.82 -11.98
CA ALA A 171 10.10 -8.91 -11.67
C ALA A 171 9.40 -10.14 -11.05
N ALA A 172 8.31 -9.93 -10.30
CA ALA A 172 7.52 -11.02 -9.73
C ALA A 172 6.71 -11.78 -10.80
N LEU A 173 6.15 -11.07 -11.78
CA LEU A 173 5.47 -11.66 -12.94
C LEU A 173 6.45 -12.51 -13.76
N GLU A 174 7.64 -11.98 -14.06
CA GLU A 174 8.67 -12.72 -14.80
C GLU A 174 9.11 -14.00 -14.08
N ALA A 175 9.27 -13.91 -12.75
CA ALA A 175 9.62 -15.04 -11.91
C ALA A 175 8.47 -16.07 -11.76
N GLY A 176 7.31 -15.84 -12.38
CA GLY A 176 6.16 -16.75 -12.32
C GLY A 176 5.42 -16.78 -10.99
N ARG A 177 5.58 -15.73 -10.15
CA ARG A 177 4.97 -15.66 -8.81
C ARG A 177 3.45 -15.79 -8.83
N PHE A 178 2.83 -15.36 -9.92
CA PHE A 178 1.38 -15.25 -10.11
C PHE A 178 0.86 -16.12 -11.28
N ASP A 179 1.66 -17.08 -11.76
CA ASP A 179 1.24 -17.97 -12.84
C ASP A 179 -0.06 -18.72 -12.52
N GLY A 180 -0.97 -18.77 -13.50
CA GLY A 180 -2.27 -19.41 -13.37
C GLY A 180 -3.26 -18.67 -12.47
N ARG A 181 -2.89 -17.47 -11.99
CA ARG A 181 -3.74 -16.64 -11.13
C ARG A 181 -4.37 -15.49 -11.91
N LYS A 182 -5.35 -14.84 -11.27
CA LYS A 182 -6.01 -13.65 -11.81
C LYS A 182 -5.58 -12.42 -11.03
N LEU A 183 -5.12 -11.39 -11.73
CA LEU A 183 -4.77 -10.09 -11.15
C LEU A 183 -5.74 -9.02 -11.62
N ALA A 184 -6.34 -8.30 -10.67
CA ALA A 184 -7.12 -7.10 -10.93
C ALA A 184 -6.35 -5.86 -10.46
N PHE A 185 -6.08 -4.95 -11.40
CA PHE A 185 -5.57 -3.61 -11.09
C PHE A 185 -6.78 -2.72 -10.81
N VAL A 186 -6.90 -2.24 -9.59
CA VAL A 186 -8.11 -1.54 -9.11
C VAL A 186 -7.75 -0.12 -8.72
N GLY A 187 -8.28 0.85 -9.45
CA GLY A 187 -8.04 2.27 -9.22
C GLY A 187 -9.10 2.93 -8.34
N PHE A 188 -8.65 3.89 -7.53
CA PHE A 188 -9.47 4.77 -6.70
C PHE A 188 -9.06 6.24 -6.90
N SER A 189 -9.95 7.15 -6.51
CA SER A 189 -9.74 8.59 -6.44
C SER A 189 -10.05 9.13 -5.05
N ASP A 190 -9.64 10.38 -4.82
CA ASP A 190 -10.25 11.27 -3.83
C ASP A 190 -11.66 11.70 -4.28
N GLY A 191 -12.39 12.36 -3.38
CA GLY A 191 -13.72 12.93 -3.60
C GLY A 191 -13.72 14.33 -4.20
N GLU A 192 -12.60 14.81 -4.77
CA GLU A 192 -12.57 16.09 -5.47
C GLU A 192 -13.13 15.95 -6.90
N GLY A 193 -14.15 16.75 -7.23
CA GLY A 193 -14.82 16.73 -8.53
C GLY A 193 -16.00 15.76 -8.59
N SER A 194 -16.55 15.54 -9.79
CA SER A 194 -17.73 14.68 -9.94
C SER A 194 -17.37 13.18 -9.89
N GLY A 195 -18.20 12.35 -9.27
CA GLY A 195 -18.03 10.90 -9.17
C GLY A 195 -17.80 10.21 -10.52
N ASP A 196 -18.50 10.65 -11.57
CA ASP A 196 -18.35 10.15 -12.94
C ASP A 196 -16.94 10.36 -13.54
N VAL A 197 -16.37 11.53 -13.29
CA VAL A 197 -14.99 11.85 -13.72
C VAL A 197 -14.00 11.02 -12.93
N ASN A 198 -14.23 10.88 -11.62
CA ASN A 198 -13.45 10.09 -10.69
C ASN A 198 -13.43 8.59 -11.05
N LEU A 199 -14.58 8.03 -11.43
CA LEU A 199 -14.70 6.66 -11.91
C LEU A 199 -13.89 6.43 -13.20
N ARG A 200 -14.00 7.34 -14.18
CA ARG A 200 -13.22 7.24 -15.42
C ARG A 200 -11.73 7.42 -15.17
N LEU A 201 -11.34 8.35 -14.30
CA LEU A 201 -9.94 8.65 -13.99
C LEU A 201 -9.27 7.51 -13.24
N SER A 202 -9.94 6.95 -12.23
CA SER A 202 -9.45 5.81 -11.46
C SER A 202 -9.23 4.58 -12.36
N LYS A 203 -10.16 4.27 -13.27
CA LYS A 203 -9.98 3.19 -14.27
C LYS A 203 -8.80 3.45 -15.21
N ARG A 204 -8.62 4.69 -15.69
CA ARG A 204 -7.46 5.07 -16.53
C ARG A 204 -6.14 4.90 -15.78
N ARG A 205 -6.09 5.29 -14.50
CA ARG A 205 -4.92 5.12 -13.63
C ARG A 205 -4.59 3.64 -13.42
N ALA A 206 -5.58 2.79 -13.19
CA ALA A 206 -5.39 1.35 -13.09
C ALA A 206 -4.78 0.76 -14.37
N LYS A 207 -5.31 1.15 -15.54
CA LYS A 207 -4.75 0.77 -16.84
C LYS A 207 -3.30 1.25 -17.00
N ALA A 208 -3.01 2.50 -16.65
CA ALA A 208 -1.67 3.06 -16.75
C ALA A 208 -0.65 2.30 -15.87
N VAL A 209 -1.03 1.88 -14.66
CA VAL A 209 -0.17 1.08 -13.78
C VAL A 209 0.07 -0.31 -14.38
N ARG A 210 -0.98 -0.98 -14.85
CA ARG A 210 -0.85 -2.26 -15.55
C ARG A 210 0.10 -2.15 -16.74
N ASP A 211 -0.11 -1.16 -17.61
CA ASP A 211 0.69 -0.97 -18.81
C ASP A 211 2.15 -0.66 -18.45
N ALA A 212 2.40 0.11 -17.40
CA ALA A 212 3.75 0.37 -16.88
C ALA A 212 4.43 -0.89 -16.33
N VAL A 213 3.70 -1.75 -15.63
CA VAL A 213 4.22 -3.03 -15.11
C VAL A 213 4.58 -3.97 -16.26
N LEU A 214 3.71 -4.12 -17.25
CA LEU A 214 3.97 -4.98 -18.41
C LEU A 214 5.13 -4.44 -19.26
N ALA A 215 5.24 -3.12 -19.43
CA ALA A 215 6.34 -2.50 -20.17
C ALA A 215 7.71 -2.65 -19.48
N GLU A 216 7.74 -2.90 -18.17
CA GLU A 216 8.96 -3.12 -17.39
C GLU A 216 9.41 -4.60 -17.44
N THR A 217 8.59 -5.51 -17.96
CA THR A 217 8.98 -6.91 -18.18
C THR A 217 9.73 -7.10 -19.50
N GLU A 218 10.72 -7.99 -19.52
CA GLU A 218 11.50 -8.36 -20.71
C GLU A 218 10.99 -9.67 -21.34
N VAL A 219 10.65 -10.67 -20.52
CA VAL A 219 10.36 -12.05 -20.98
C VAL A 219 9.00 -12.60 -20.55
N PHE A 220 8.18 -11.78 -19.90
CA PHE A 220 6.87 -12.21 -19.41
C PHE A 220 5.91 -12.51 -20.57
N ASP A 221 5.28 -13.69 -20.53
CA ASP A 221 4.15 -14.04 -21.42
C ASP A 221 2.83 -13.64 -20.74
N PRO A 222 2.08 -12.67 -21.29
CA PRO A 222 0.79 -12.25 -20.75
C PRO A 222 -0.26 -13.37 -20.65
N ALA A 223 -0.09 -14.48 -21.38
CA ALA A 223 -1.00 -15.62 -21.28
C ALA A 223 -0.87 -16.41 -19.97
N ARG A 224 0.22 -16.21 -19.20
CA ARG A 224 0.47 -16.93 -17.93
C ARG A 224 -0.40 -16.44 -16.78
N VAL A 225 -0.95 -15.23 -16.87
CA VAL A 225 -1.71 -14.57 -15.79
C VAL A 225 -2.90 -13.86 -16.40
N GLU A 226 -4.10 -14.10 -15.88
CA GLU A 226 -5.28 -13.34 -16.31
C GLU A 226 -5.22 -11.95 -15.68
N ILE A 227 -5.16 -10.88 -16.48
CA ILE A 227 -5.03 -9.51 -15.97
C ILE A 227 -6.24 -8.67 -16.37
N GLU A 228 -6.95 -8.14 -15.39
CA GLU A 228 -8.05 -7.20 -15.58
C GLU A 228 -7.80 -5.84 -14.91
N THR A 229 -8.60 -4.84 -15.30
CA THR A 229 -8.52 -3.48 -14.75
C THR A 229 -9.91 -2.96 -14.39
N ALA A 230 -10.05 -2.40 -13.19
CA ALA A 230 -11.26 -1.75 -12.73
C ALA A 230 -10.97 -0.37 -12.14
N GLY A 231 -11.97 0.51 -12.14
CA GLY A 231 -11.97 1.74 -11.37
C GLY A 231 -13.26 1.80 -10.55
N PHE A 232 -13.19 2.42 -9.38
CA PHE A 232 -14.33 2.60 -8.47
C PHE A 232 -14.42 4.02 -7.91
N GLY A 233 -13.70 4.98 -8.51
CA GLY A 233 -13.70 6.37 -8.03
C GLY A 233 -13.37 6.44 -6.54
N GLU A 234 -14.19 7.16 -5.79
CA GLU A 234 -14.06 7.37 -4.34
C GLU A 234 -14.70 6.27 -3.47
N ALA A 235 -15.17 5.17 -4.06
CA ALA A 235 -15.98 4.17 -3.35
C ALA A 235 -15.28 3.39 -2.22
N LEU A 236 -13.95 3.50 -2.06
CA LEU A 236 -13.19 2.86 -0.98
C LEU A 236 -12.15 3.83 -0.41
N PRO A 237 -12.59 4.85 0.34
CA PRO A 237 -11.69 5.85 0.89
C PRO A 237 -10.84 5.22 2.02
N MET A 238 -9.57 5.63 2.08
CA MET A 238 -8.59 5.24 3.10
C MET A 238 -8.43 6.28 4.19
N ALA A 239 -8.70 7.53 3.83
CA ALA A 239 -8.59 8.69 4.69
C ALA A 239 -9.61 9.74 4.27
N CYS A 240 -9.80 10.75 5.09
CA CYS A 240 -10.59 11.92 4.75
C CYS A 240 -9.86 12.75 3.66
N ASP A 241 -10.60 13.47 2.82
CA ASP A 241 -10.02 14.33 1.77
C ASP A 241 -9.65 15.75 2.25
N ASP A 242 -9.71 15.99 3.57
CA ASP A 242 -9.37 17.25 4.23
C ASP A 242 -7.88 17.61 4.12
N THR A 243 -7.02 16.60 4.13
CA THR A 243 -5.56 16.75 4.09
C THR A 243 -4.99 16.31 2.74
N GLU A 244 -3.86 16.91 2.34
CA GLU A 244 -3.17 16.48 1.11
C GLU A 244 -2.68 15.03 1.22
N TRP A 245 -2.29 14.59 2.41
CA TRP A 245 -1.96 13.20 2.66
C TRP A 245 -3.18 12.29 2.42
N GLY A 246 -4.34 12.66 2.97
CA GLY A 246 -5.58 11.91 2.84
C GLY A 246 -6.04 11.75 1.39
N ARG A 247 -6.09 12.87 0.65
CA ARG A 247 -6.35 12.84 -0.80
C ARG A 247 -5.31 12.01 -1.56
N GLY A 248 -4.04 12.13 -1.17
CA GLY A 248 -2.92 11.39 -1.74
C GLY A 248 -3.04 9.88 -1.58
N VAL A 249 -3.49 9.38 -0.43
CA VAL A 249 -3.72 7.95 -0.21
C VAL A 249 -5.00 7.45 -0.88
N ASN A 250 -6.00 8.32 -1.09
CA ASN A 250 -7.21 7.96 -1.84
C ASN A 250 -6.94 7.83 -3.35
N ARG A 251 -6.07 8.67 -3.92
CA ARG A 251 -5.59 8.56 -5.32
C ARG A 251 -4.59 7.43 -5.52
N ARG A 252 -5.06 6.18 -5.48
CA ARG A 252 -4.22 4.99 -5.56
C ARG A 252 -4.73 3.95 -6.56
N VAL A 253 -3.85 3.03 -6.92
CA VAL A 253 -4.19 1.74 -7.55
C VAL A 253 -3.71 0.63 -6.63
N GLU A 254 -4.57 -0.35 -6.43
CA GLU A 254 -4.30 -1.58 -5.68
C GLU A 254 -4.27 -2.77 -6.62
N ILE A 255 -3.61 -3.85 -6.19
CA ILE A 255 -3.63 -5.13 -6.89
C ILE A 255 -4.39 -6.12 -6.04
N TRP A 256 -5.36 -6.76 -6.66
CA TRP A 256 -6.14 -7.84 -6.09
C TRP A 256 -5.82 -9.12 -6.84
N VAL A 257 -5.65 -10.21 -6.11
CA VAL A 257 -5.25 -11.48 -6.69
C VAL A 257 -6.16 -12.60 -6.22
N GLU A 258 -6.59 -13.43 -7.17
CA GLU A 258 -7.31 -14.68 -6.97
C GLU A 258 -6.30 -15.82 -6.78
#